data_AF-A0A6P8HKV0-F1
#
_entry.id   AF-A0A6P8HKV0-F1
#
_cell.length_a   1.000
_cell.length_b   1.000
_cell.length_c   1.000
_cell.angle_alpha   90.00
_cell.angle_beta   90.00
_cell.angle_gamma   90.00
#
_symmetry.space_group_name_H-M   'P 1'
#
loop_
_entity.id
_entity.type
_entity.pdbx_description
1 polymer ?
#
loop_
_entity_poly.entity_id
_entity_poly.type
_entity_poly.pdbx_seq_one_letter_code
_entity_poly.pdbx_strand_id
1 'polypeptide(L)'
;MDENDKNIENDHPSFDEVAMWRVEALKEFLRKRNLKVTGKKQELVARVFAAFEQRIPISLQGASLVKQTKEEQSRLLTTDEGILPDPLTLKDCWFGEVKGISQWPPIFLSDITMYIMKDHPGNNISLQTRLLNEYKEGKAYRLYDTGWLKEISINHIKDNSKYCFMKARCTPSMKINDTPHNVWICASKVKGSIQSAYCSCTAG
;
A
#
# COMPACT_ATOMS: atom_id res chain seq x y z
N MET A 1 -25.18 51.23 -10.57
CA MET A 1 -24.73 52.51 -10.01
C MET A 1 -25.09 52.56 -8.54
N ASP A 2 -24.20 52.34 -7.61
CA ASP A 2 -22.90 51.67 -7.51
C ASP A 2 -22.57 51.72 -6.01
N GLU A 3 -21.49 51.05 -5.63
CA GLU A 3 -20.83 51.16 -4.32
C GLU A 3 -21.45 50.37 -3.17
N ASN A 4 -21.12 49.07 -3.14
CA ASN A 4 -20.37 48.58 -1.98
C ASN A 4 -19.56 47.34 -2.34
N ASP A 5 -18.49 47.56 -3.10
CA ASP A 5 -17.44 46.57 -3.35
C ASP A 5 -16.12 47.17 -2.85
N LYS A 6 -15.85 47.00 -1.56
CA LYS A 6 -14.53 47.28 -0.97
C LYS A 6 -14.14 46.15 -0.02
N ASN A 7 -12.96 45.63 -0.31
CA ASN A 7 -12.04 44.85 0.53
C ASN A 7 -12.26 43.34 0.61
N ILE A 8 -11.83 42.65 -0.45
CA ILE A 8 -11.05 41.41 -0.29
C ILE A 8 -9.60 41.75 -0.70
N GLU A 9 -8.87 42.40 0.20
CA GLU A 9 -7.42 42.55 0.05
C GLU A 9 -6.75 41.19 0.30
N ASN A 10 -5.84 40.84 -0.61
CA ASN A 10 -5.07 39.60 -0.61
C ASN A 10 -4.13 39.56 0.61
N ASP A 11 -4.47 38.78 1.62
CA ASP A 11 -3.65 38.60 2.84
C ASP A 11 -2.50 37.62 2.58
N HIS A 12 -1.54 38.03 1.76
CA HIS A 12 -0.26 37.35 1.57
C HIS A 12 0.80 38.05 2.44
N PRO A 13 1.38 37.36 3.44
CA PRO A 13 2.33 38.00 4.33
C PRO A 13 3.59 38.42 3.58
N SER A 14 4.10 39.60 3.89
CA SER A 14 5.34 40.10 3.30
C SER A 14 6.55 39.24 3.70
N PHE A 15 7.64 39.29 2.95
CA PHE A 15 8.84 38.51 3.26
C PHE A 15 9.37 38.82 4.67
N ASP A 16 9.33 40.08 5.08
CA ASP A 16 9.76 40.54 6.40
C ASP A 16 8.86 40.02 7.52
N GLU A 17 7.54 39.97 7.29
CA GLU A 17 6.59 39.35 8.23
C GLU A 17 6.88 37.85 8.42
N VAL A 18 7.15 37.11 7.34
CA VAL A 18 7.52 35.69 7.42
C VAL A 18 8.88 35.53 8.11
N ALA A 19 9.82 36.47 7.94
CA ALA A 19 11.13 36.44 8.60
C ALA A 19 11.02 36.61 10.13
N MET A 20 9.99 37.30 10.62
CA MET A 20 9.70 37.47 12.04
C MET A 20 9.12 36.21 12.70
N TRP A 21 8.67 35.21 11.92
CA TRP A 21 8.14 33.97 12.48
C TRP A 21 9.21 33.17 13.25
N ARG A 22 8.74 32.44 14.27
CA ARG A 22 9.56 31.45 14.96
C ARG A 22 9.87 30.29 14.02
N VAL A 23 11.05 29.67 14.18
CA VAL A 23 11.52 28.57 13.32
C VAL A 23 10.53 27.40 13.32
N GLU A 24 9.88 27.17 14.45
CA GLU A 24 8.88 26.14 14.70
C GLU A 24 7.63 26.40 13.86
N ALA A 25 7.17 27.65 13.77
CA ALA A 25 6.04 28.03 12.93
C ALA A 25 6.36 27.91 11.43
N LEU A 26 7.57 28.26 11.01
CA LEU A 26 8.04 28.06 9.64
C LEU A 26 8.07 26.57 9.27
N LYS A 27 8.61 25.72 10.17
CA LYS A 27 8.63 24.27 9.98
C LYS A 27 7.22 23.67 9.96
N GLU A 28 6.34 24.12 10.83
CA GLU A 28 4.93 23.69 10.88
C GLU A 28 4.20 23.99 9.57
N PHE A 29 4.37 25.21 9.03
CA PHE A 29 3.79 25.63 7.77
C PHE A 29 4.26 24.77 6.58
N LEU A 30 5.57 24.52 6.50
CA LEU A 30 6.18 23.70 5.45
C LEU A 30 5.77 22.23 5.59
N ARG A 31 5.73 21.70 6.82
CA ARG A 31 5.31 20.31 7.10
C ARG A 31 3.88 20.05 6.65
N LYS A 32 2.97 20.99 6.94
CA LYS A 32 1.57 20.94 6.47
C LYS A 32 1.43 20.92 4.95
N ARG A 33 2.46 21.30 4.20
CA ARG A 33 2.49 21.36 2.73
C ARG A 33 3.43 20.32 2.11
N ASN A 34 3.93 19.39 2.91
CA ASN A 34 4.90 18.37 2.51
C ASN A 34 6.19 18.95 1.88
N LEU A 35 6.62 20.11 2.36
CA LEU A 35 7.84 20.80 1.92
C LEU A 35 9.00 20.53 2.90
N LYS A 36 10.23 20.58 2.38
CA LYS A 36 11.46 20.29 3.15
C LYS A 36 11.64 21.26 4.33
N VAL A 37 11.70 20.71 5.56
CA VAL A 37 11.80 21.47 6.83
C VAL A 37 13.23 21.60 7.39
N THR A 38 14.25 21.15 6.66
CA THR A 38 15.66 21.23 7.07
C THR A 38 16.38 22.43 6.44
N GLY A 39 17.33 23.04 7.15
CA GLY A 39 18.08 24.21 6.69
C GLY A 39 18.18 25.33 7.73
N LYS A 40 18.90 26.41 7.40
CA LYS A 40 18.99 27.63 8.22
C LYS A 40 17.66 28.40 8.19
N LYS A 41 17.42 29.28 9.17
CA LYS A 41 16.16 30.05 9.27
C LYS A 41 15.82 30.80 7.97
N GLN A 42 16.81 31.45 7.34
CA GLN A 42 16.62 32.18 6.09
C GLN A 42 16.13 31.29 4.93
N GLU A 43 16.62 30.05 4.85
CA GLU A 43 16.16 29.09 3.84
C GLU A 43 14.71 28.64 4.09
N LEU A 44 14.30 28.52 5.35
CA LEU A 44 12.93 28.19 5.72
C LEU A 44 11.98 29.36 5.40
N VAL A 45 12.39 30.60 5.70
CA VAL A 45 11.64 31.82 5.35
C VAL A 45 11.42 31.91 3.84
N ALA A 46 12.49 31.75 3.04
CA ALA A 46 12.40 31.78 1.58
C ALA A 46 11.44 30.71 1.03
N ARG A 47 11.46 29.48 1.59
CA ARG A 47 10.54 28.41 1.19
C ARG A 47 9.09 28.69 1.58
N VAL A 48 8.86 29.27 2.76
CA VAL A 48 7.51 29.65 3.21
C VAL A 48 6.95 30.75 2.32
N PHE A 49 7.75 31.77 2.03
CA PHE A 49 7.35 32.88 1.15
C PHE A 49 7.05 32.40 -0.27
N ALA A 50 7.94 31.60 -0.88
CA ALA A 50 7.68 31.01 -2.19
C ALA A 50 6.42 30.13 -2.21
N ALA A 51 6.14 29.41 -1.12
CA ALA A 51 4.93 28.60 -1.00
C ALA A 51 3.64 29.44 -0.85
N PHE A 52 3.73 30.65 -0.30
CA PHE A 52 2.63 31.62 -0.30
C PHE A 52 2.38 32.22 -1.69
N GLU A 53 3.44 32.65 -2.38
CA GLU A 53 3.35 33.18 -3.75
C GLU A 53 2.76 32.15 -4.72
N GLN A 54 3.19 30.89 -4.59
CA GLN A 54 2.71 29.79 -5.42
C GLN A 54 1.37 29.20 -4.95
N ARG A 55 0.78 29.75 -3.88
CA ARG A 55 -0.48 29.29 -3.27
C ARG A 55 -0.51 27.77 -3.05
N ILE A 56 0.59 27.21 -2.55
CA ILE A 56 0.71 25.77 -2.32
C ILE A 56 -0.34 25.34 -1.28
N PRO A 57 -1.31 24.47 -1.64
CA PRO A 57 -2.35 24.06 -0.73
C PRO A 57 -1.79 23.24 0.43
N ILE A 58 -2.45 23.27 1.59
CA ILE A 58 -2.15 22.36 2.70
C ILE A 58 -2.30 20.93 2.17
N SER A 59 -1.21 20.17 2.24
CA SER A 59 -1.18 18.77 1.85
C SER A 59 -1.98 17.95 2.86
N LEU A 60 -3.23 17.65 2.50
CA LEU A 60 -4.06 16.63 3.16
C LEU A 60 -3.58 15.20 2.84
N GLN A 61 -2.36 15.01 2.30
CA GLN A 61 -1.87 13.72 1.83
C GLN A 61 -1.84 12.66 2.93
N GLY A 62 -1.54 12.99 4.19
CA GLY A 62 -1.56 11.99 5.26
C GLY A 62 -2.93 11.34 5.47
N ALA A 63 -3.99 12.14 5.64
CA ALA A 63 -5.33 11.62 5.85
C ALA A 63 -5.99 11.10 4.56
N SER A 64 -5.73 11.74 3.42
CA SER A 64 -6.24 11.34 2.10
C SER A 64 -5.63 10.03 1.62
N LEU A 65 -4.31 9.84 1.76
CA LEU A 65 -3.64 8.59 1.43
C LEU A 65 -4.09 7.46 2.37
N VAL A 66 -4.19 7.72 3.68
CA VAL A 66 -4.71 6.71 4.63
C VAL A 66 -6.15 6.32 4.27
N LYS A 67 -6.98 7.27 3.85
CA LYS A 67 -8.34 6.99 3.40
C LYS A 67 -8.35 6.17 2.11
N GLN A 68 -7.55 6.55 1.11
CA GLN A 68 -7.40 5.80 -0.15
C GLN A 68 -6.89 4.38 0.07
N THR A 69 -5.85 4.20 0.89
CA THR A 69 -5.31 2.87 1.24
C THR A 69 -6.36 2.02 1.96
N LYS A 70 -7.14 2.60 2.87
CA LYS A 70 -8.25 1.89 3.54
C LYS A 70 -9.36 1.51 2.57
N GLU A 71 -9.69 2.39 1.63
CA GLU A 71 -10.70 2.11 0.60
C GLU A 71 -10.23 1.00 -0.34
N GLU A 72 -8.98 1.05 -0.80
CA GLU A 72 -8.37 0.02 -1.65
C GLU A 72 -8.29 -1.34 -0.94
N GLN A 73 -7.84 -1.36 0.31
CA GLN A 73 -7.83 -2.57 1.14
C GLN A 73 -9.27 -3.12 1.34
N SER A 74 -10.26 -2.25 1.55
CA SER A 74 -11.66 -2.66 1.68
C SER A 74 -12.21 -3.30 0.40
N ARG A 75 -11.76 -2.82 -0.79
CA ARG A 75 -12.12 -3.44 -2.07
C ARG A 75 -11.56 -4.85 -2.21
N LEU A 76 -10.32 -5.07 -1.77
CA LEU A 76 -9.69 -6.41 -1.79
C LEU A 76 -10.43 -7.44 -0.92
N LEU A 77 -11.18 -6.99 0.09
CA LEU A 77 -11.95 -7.83 1.00
C LEU A 77 -13.41 -8.01 0.58
N THR A 78 -13.83 -7.41 -0.53
CA THR A 78 -15.20 -7.52 -1.04
C THR A 78 -15.32 -8.74 -1.96
N THR A 79 -16.23 -9.67 -1.63
CA THR A 79 -16.48 -10.91 -2.37
C THR A 79 -17.97 -11.11 -2.66
N ASP A 80 -18.33 -12.18 -3.37
CA ASP A 80 -19.74 -12.58 -3.55
C ASP A 80 -20.40 -13.03 -2.24
N GLU A 81 -19.63 -13.34 -1.19
CA GLU A 81 -20.13 -13.63 0.16
C GLU A 81 -20.28 -12.37 1.03
N GLY A 82 -19.99 -11.18 0.46
CA GLY A 82 -19.95 -9.91 1.16
C GLY A 82 -18.53 -9.52 1.58
N ILE A 83 -18.44 -8.70 2.64
CA ILE A 83 -17.17 -8.14 3.13
C ILE A 83 -16.52 -9.15 4.09
N LEU A 84 -15.33 -9.61 3.72
CA LEU A 84 -14.51 -10.50 4.54
C LEU A 84 -13.77 -9.71 5.64
N PRO A 85 -13.42 -10.35 6.78
CA PRO A 85 -12.63 -9.69 7.82
C PRO A 85 -11.19 -9.41 7.34
N ASP A 86 -10.57 -8.35 7.88
CA ASP A 86 -9.22 -7.96 7.50
C ASP A 86 -8.16 -8.97 8.01
N PRO A 87 -7.44 -9.67 7.12
CA PRO A 87 -6.41 -10.65 7.47
C PRO A 87 -5.30 -10.10 8.36
N LEU A 88 -5.01 -8.80 8.28
CA LEU A 88 -3.98 -8.15 9.09
C LEU A 88 -4.41 -7.96 10.55
N THR A 89 -5.72 -8.01 10.82
CA THR A 89 -6.29 -7.86 12.17
C THR A 89 -6.72 -9.17 12.81
N LEU A 90 -6.87 -10.24 12.01
CA LEU A 90 -7.23 -11.57 12.48
C LEU A 90 -6.12 -12.19 13.34
N LYS A 91 -6.42 -12.44 14.62
CA LYS A 91 -5.46 -13.02 15.58
C LYS A 91 -5.50 -14.55 15.61
N ASP A 92 -6.69 -15.13 15.51
CA ASP A 92 -6.92 -16.55 15.76
C ASP A 92 -7.08 -17.38 14.47
N CYS A 93 -7.09 -18.70 14.62
CA CYS A 93 -7.38 -19.69 13.56
C CYS A 93 -6.43 -19.64 12.35
N TRP A 94 -5.18 -19.26 12.58
CA TRP A 94 -4.10 -19.43 11.60
C TRP A 94 -3.40 -20.76 11.80
N PHE A 95 -3.35 -21.57 10.74
CA PHE A 95 -2.67 -22.87 10.74
C PHE A 95 -1.43 -22.78 9.84
N GLY A 96 -0.25 -22.97 10.42
CA GLY A 96 1.02 -23.05 9.68
C GLY A 96 1.11 -24.32 8.81
N GLU A 97 2.20 -24.47 8.07
CA GLU A 97 2.37 -25.49 7.03
C GLU A 97 2.13 -26.92 7.57
N VAL A 98 2.66 -27.23 8.75
CA VAL A 98 2.57 -28.56 9.37
C VAL A 98 1.12 -29.05 9.55
N LYS A 99 0.18 -28.15 9.90
CA LYS A 99 -1.24 -28.49 10.13
C LYS A 99 -2.14 -28.07 8.96
N GLY A 100 -1.72 -27.06 8.22
CA GLY A 100 -2.52 -26.37 7.23
C GLY A 100 -2.35 -26.88 5.81
N ILE A 101 -1.22 -27.49 5.45
CA ILE A 101 -0.90 -27.82 4.05
C ILE A 101 -1.92 -28.74 3.38
N SER A 102 -2.48 -29.70 4.12
CA SER A 102 -3.54 -30.60 3.63
C SER A 102 -4.88 -29.89 3.39
N GLN A 103 -5.01 -28.65 3.86
CA GLN A 103 -6.21 -27.83 3.77
C GLN A 103 -6.02 -26.65 2.81
N TRP A 104 -4.86 -26.56 2.15
CA TRP A 104 -4.60 -25.49 1.19
C TRP A 104 -5.54 -25.62 -0.01
N PRO A 105 -6.05 -24.48 -0.51
CA PRO A 105 -6.80 -24.47 -1.75
C PRO A 105 -5.92 -25.02 -2.89
N PRO A 106 -6.52 -25.70 -3.89
CA PRO A 106 -5.79 -26.26 -5.02
C PRO A 106 -5.37 -25.17 -6.01
N ILE A 107 -4.45 -24.29 -5.60
CA ILE A 107 -3.95 -23.18 -6.43
C ILE A 107 -2.87 -23.71 -7.38
N PHE A 108 -3.13 -23.64 -8.67
CA PHE A 108 -2.16 -23.98 -9.70
C PHE A 108 -1.50 -22.73 -10.29
N LEU A 109 -0.39 -22.93 -11.01
CA LEU A 109 0.28 -21.85 -11.72
C LEU A 109 -0.65 -21.12 -12.71
N SER A 110 -1.60 -21.84 -13.30
CA SER A 110 -2.65 -21.26 -14.16
C SER A 110 -3.51 -20.24 -13.42
N ASP A 111 -3.87 -20.50 -12.15
CA ASP A 111 -4.68 -19.59 -11.34
C ASP A 111 -3.91 -18.33 -10.98
N ILE A 112 -2.63 -18.47 -10.62
CA ILE A 112 -1.72 -17.35 -10.36
C ILE A 112 -1.58 -16.48 -11.63
N THR A 113 -1.36 -17.14 -12.77
CA THR A 113 -1.21 -16.47 -14.07
C THR A 113 -2.48 -15.72 -14.45
N MET A 114 -3.64 -16.37 -14.33
CA MET A 114 -4.94 -15.77 -14.62
C MET A 114 -5.23 -14.57 -13.73
N TYR A 115 -4.89 -14.65 -12.43
CA TYR A 115 -5.04 -13.54 -11.50
C TYR A 115 -4.17 -12.34 -11.89
N ILE A 116 -2.88 -12.54 -12.14
CA ILE A 116 -1.96 -11.46 -12.53
C ILE A 116 -2.37 -10.79 -13.85
N MET A 117 -2.96 -11.55 -14.77
CA MET A 117 -3.41 -11.05 -16.06
C MET A 117 -4.77 -10.35 -16.04
N LYS A 118 -5.56 -10.52 -14.97
CA LYS A 118 -6.96 -10.07 -14.90
C LYS A 118 -7.12 -8.58 -15.19
N ASP A 119 -6.18 -7.76 -14.73
CA ASP A 119 -6.21 -6.30 -14.89
C ASP A 119 -5.53 -5.81 -16.20
N HIS A 120 -4.81 -6.69 -16.90
CA HIS A 120 -4.10 -6.40 -18.15
C HIS A 120 -4.21 -7.53 -19.20
N PRO A 121 -5.43 -7.94 -19.60
CA PRO A 121 -5.61 -9.01 -20.58
C PRO A 121 -4.97 -8.62 -21.92
N GLY A 122 -3.93 -9.36 -22.32
CA GLY A 122 -3.26 -9.21 -23.63
C GLY A 122 -2.16 -8.16 -23.74
N ASN A 123 -1.92 -7.31 -22.73
CA ASN A 123 -0.97 -6.19 -22.85
C ASN A 123 0.45 -6.47 -22.30
N ASN A 124 0.68 -7.66 -21.76
CA ASN A 124 1.94 -7.98 -21.06
C ASN A 124 2.40 -9.43 -21.34
N ILE A 125 2.49 -9.80 -22.62
CA ILE A 125 3.09 -11.08 -23.06
C ILE A 125 4.48 -11.27 -22.43
N SER A 126 5.26 -10.18 -22.30
CA SER A 126 6.55 -10.16 -21.61
C SER A 126 6.46 -10.60 -20.14
N LEU A 127 5.44 -10.14 -19.41
CA LEU A 127 5.19 -10.56 -18.02
C LEU A 127 4.82 -12.04 -17.95
N GLN A 128 3.96 -12.52 -18.85
CA GLN A 128 3.59 -13.93 -18.93
C GLN A 128 4.81 -14.82 -19.17
N THR A 129 5.59 -14.49 -20.20
CA THR A 129 6.81 -15.21 -20.54
C THR A 129 7.80 -15.19 -19.37
N ARG A 130 7.95 -14.04 -18.70
CA ARG A 130 8.78 -13.92 -17.51
C ARG A 130 8.28 -14.85 -16.40
N LEU A 131 7.01 -14.79 -16.01
CA LEU A 131 6.45 -15.64 -14.95
C LEU A 131 6.64 -17.13 -15.23
N LEU A 132 6.38 -17.57 -16.47
CA LEU A 132 6.56 -18.96 -16.87
C LEU A 132 8.04 -19.38 -16.83
N ASN A 133 8.95 -18.50 -17.26
CA ASN A 133 10.39 -18.74 -17.17
C ASN A 133 10.87 -18.79 -15.71
N GLU A 134 10.40 -17.89 -14.86
CA GLU A 134 10.77 -17.86 -13.43
C GLU A 134 10.29 -19.10 -12.68
N TYR A 135 9.09 -19.57 -13.02
CA TYR A 135 8.58 -20.85 -12.53
C TYR A 135 9.44 -22.01 -13.02
N LYS A 136 9.73 -22.08 -14.33
CA LYS A 136 10.59 -23.11 -14.94
C LYS A 136 12.00 -23.14 -14.34
N GLU A 137 12.56 -21.97 -14.04
CA GLU A 137 13.86 -21.79 -13.40
C GLU A 137 13.82 -22.00 -11.87
N GLY A 138 12.66 -22.34 -11.30
CA GLY A 138 12.49 -22.57 -9.87
C GLY A 138 12.81 -21.35 -9.01
N LYS A 139 12.65 -20.12 -9.52
CA LYS A 139 12.94 -18.90 -8.72
C LYS A 139 12.08 -18.81 -7.47
N ALA A 140 10.79 -19.12 -7.59
CA ALA A 140 9.89 -19.14 -6.44
C ALA A 140 10.33 -20.15 -5.37
N TYR A 141 10.73 -21.36 -5.82
CA TYR A 141 11.26 -22.39 -4.92
C TYR A 141 12.57 -21.94 -4.26
N ARG A 142 13.49 -21.31 -5.00
CA ARG A 142 14.72 -20.76 -4.42
C ARG A 142 14.44 -19.73 -3.33
N LEU A 143 13.45 -18.85 -3.49
CA LEU A 143 13.08 -17.88 -2.46
C LEU A 143 12.51 -18.56 -1.20
N TYR A 144 11.80 -19.67 -1.36
CA TYR A 144 11.35 -20.49 -0.24
C TYR A 144 12.53 -21.19 0.46
N ASP A 145 13.35 -21.92 -0.30
CA ASP A 145 14.47 -22.72 0.22
C ASP A 145 15.53 -21.87 0.93
N THR A 146 15.82 -20.68 0.38
CA THR A 146 16.77 -19.72 0.99
C THR A 146 16.17 -18.92 2.15
N GLY A 147 14.93 -19.20 2.55
CA GLY A 147 14.27 -18.59 3.72
C GLY A 147 13.83 -17.15 3.52
N TRP A 148 13.76 -16.66 2.28
CA TRP A 148 13.26 -15.32 1.96
C TRP A 148 11.76 -15.22 2.17
N LEU A 149 11.04 -16.27 1.78
CA LEU A 149 9.64 -16.48 2.14
C LEU A 149 9.58 -17.24 3.46
N LYS A 150 8.87 -16.68 4.44
CA LYS A 150 8.59 -17.36 5.72
C LYS A 150 7.39 -18.29 5.57
N GLU A 151 7.22 -19.15 6.57
CA GLU A 151 6.12 -20.13 6.65
C GLU A 151 4.76 -19.53 6.23
N ILE A 152 4.06 -20.28 5.39
CA ILE A 152 2.72 -19.94 4.92
C ILE A 152 1.68 -20.43 5.94
N SER A 153 0.80 -19.54 6.35
CA SER A 153 -0.32 -19.88 7.23
C SER A 153 -1.65 -19.71 6.51
N ILE A 154 -2.60 -20.62 6.76
CA ILE A 154 -3.96 -20.56 6.25
C ILE A 154 -4.96 -20.19 7.35
N ASN A 155 -5.99 -19.42 7.00
CA ASN A 155 -7.15 -19.12 7.83
C ASN A 155 -8.42 -19.34 7.01
N HIS A 156 -9.33 -20.18 7.52
CA HIS A 156 -10.56 -20.54 6.81
C HIS A 156 -11.67 -19.50 6.89
N ILE A 157 -11.44 -18.37 7.58
CA ILE A 157 -12.39 -17.30 7.88
C ILE A 157 -13.55 -17.81 8.76
N LYS A 158 -14.39 -18.66 8.18
CA LYS A 158 -15.44 -19.47 8.80
C LYS A 158 -15.49 -20.80 8.05
N ASP A 159 -15.85 -21.89 8.73
CA ASP A 159 -15.88 -23.23 8.11
C ASP A 159 -16.78 -23.28 6.86
N ASN A 160 -17.87 -22.50 6.85
CA ASN A 160 -18.83 -22.43 5.75
C ASN A 160 -18.49 -21.41 4.64
N SER A 161 -17.43 -20.60 4.80
CA SER A 161 -17.05 -19.64 3.75
C SER A 161 -16.44 -20.36 2.56
N LYS A 162 -16.78 -19.92 1.33
CA LYS A 162 -16.14 -20.37 0.09
C LYS A 162 -14.66 -19.96 0.00
N TYR A 163 -14.24 -18.98 0.79
CA TYR A 163 -12.92 -18.38 0.71
C TYR A 163 -12.06 -18.68 1.94
N CYS A 164 -10.76 -18.72 1.73
CA CYS A 164 -9.76 -18.75 2.79
C CYS A 164 -8.70 -17.67 2.52
N PHE A 165 -8.02 -17.28 3.59
CA PHE A 165 -6.83 -16.46 3.50
C PHE A 165 -5.58 -17.32 3.63
N MET A 166 -4.58 -17.03 2.81
CA MET A 166 -3.22 -17.53 3.01
C MET A 166 -2.32 -16.33 3.23
N LYS A 167 -1.47 -16.34 4.26
CA LYS A 167 -0.52 -15.27 4.55
C LYS A 167 0.89 -15.80 4.73
N ALA A 168 1.85 -14.94 4.44
CA ALA A 168 3.26 -15.20 4.69
C ALA A 168 3.98 -13.88 5.01
N ARG A 169 5.27 -13.99 5.34
CA ARG A 169 6.17 -12.85 5.43
C ARG A 169 7.27 -12.97 4.37
N CYS A 170 7.59 -11.88 3.70
CA CYS A 170 8.60 -11.84 2.64
C CYS A 170 9.74 -10.87 3.00
N THR A 171 10.97 -11.36 2.95
CA THR A 171 12.16 -10.56 3.25
C THR A 171 12.46 -9.60 2.08
N PRO A 172 12.75 -8.29 2.30
CA PRO A 172 12.97 -7.35 1.20
C PRO A 172 14.30 -7.59 0.46
N SER A 173 14.28 -7.74 -0.87
CA SER A 173 15.45 -8.07 -1.70
C SER A 173 16.60 -7.07 -1.60
N MET A 174 16.27 -5.79 -1.45
CA MET A 174 17.26 -4.70 -1.38
C MET A 174 17.73 -4.39 0.04
N LYS A 175 17.00 -4.86 1.07
CA LYS A 175 17.24 -4.52 2.47
C LYS A 175 16.96 -5.73 3.35
N ILE A 176 17.88 -6.68 3.33
CA ILE A 176 17.73 -7.98 4.01
C ILE A 176 17.48 -7.83 5.52
N ASN A 177 18.02 -6.77 6.14
CA ASN A 177 17.89 -6.50 7.57
C ASN A 177 16.60 -5.73 7.94
N ASP A 178 15.80 -5.31 6.95
CA ASP A 178 14.52 -4.63 7.23
C ASP A 178 13.44 -5.63 7.67
N THR A 179 12.41 -5.11 8.32
CA THR A 179 11.23 -5.89 8.70
C THR A 179 10.59 -6.56 7.48
N PRO A 180 10.40 -7.90 7.50
CA PRO A 180 9.72 -8.59 6.42
C PRO A 180 8.33 -8.02 6.13
N HIS A 181 7.99 -7.92 4.86
CA HIS A 181 6.68 -7.49 4.40
C HIS A 181 5.64 -8.56 4.71
N ASN A 182 4.49 -8.15 5.22
CA ASN A 182 3.29 -8.99 5.27
C ASN A 182 2.70 -9.09 3.87
N VAL A 183 2.40 -10.32 3.47
CA VAL A 183 1.69 -10.63 2.23
C VAL A 183 0.54 -11.56 2.54
N TRP A 184 -0.58 -11.40 1.83
CA TRP A 184 -1.69 -12.32 1.90
C TRP A 184 -2.43 -12.43 0.58
N ILE A 185 -3.11 -13.55 0.39
CA ILE A 185 -4.04 -13.79 -0.71
C ILE A 185 -5.38 -14.28 -0.14
N CYS A 186 -6.47 -13.94 -0.84
CA CYS A 186 -7.78 -14.53 -0.66
C CYS A 186 -8.03 -15.49 -1.83
N ALA A 187 -8.30 -16.75 -1.53
CA ALA A 187 -8.48 -17.78 -2.56
C ALA A 187 -9.75 -18.62 -2.31
N SER A 188 -10.35 -19.10 -3.39
CA SER A 188 -11.46 -20.05 -3.32
C SER A 188 -10.96 -21.40 -2.79
N LYS A 189 -11.57 -21.89 -1.70
CA LYS A 189 -11.23 -23.20 -1.10
C LYS A 189 -11.41 -24.35 -2.08
N VAL A 190 -12.42 -24.27 -2.95
CA VAL A 190 -12.78 -25.35 -3.88
C VAL A 190 -12.09 -25.18 -5.23
N LYS A 191 -12.08 -23.97 -5.79
CA LYS A 191 -11.60 -23.73 -7.16
C LYS A 191 -10.11 -23.42 -7.25
N GLY A 192 -9.45 -22.98 -6.17
CA GLY A 192 -8.08 -22.48 -6.22
C GLY A 192 -7.91 -21.09 -6.85
N SER A 193 -8.97 -20.53 -7.45
CA SER A 193 -8.93 -19.19 -8.04
C SER A 193 -8.62 -18.12 -6.99
N ILE A 194 -7.64 -17.26 -7.29
CA ILE A 194 -7.27 -16.12 -6.43
C ILE A 194 -8.24 -14.97 -6.69
N GLN A 195 -8.84 -14.45 -5.62
CA GLN A 195 -9.79 -13.36 -5.69
C GLN A 195 -9.11 -12.00 -5.48
N SER A 196 -8.18 -11.95 -4.54
CA SER A 196 -7.41 -10.75 -4.20
C SER A 196 -6.08 -11.11 -3.57
N ALA A 197 -5.13 -10.18 -3.66
CA ALA A 197 -3.80 -10.29 -3.11
C ALA A 197 -3.36 -8.92 -2.56
N TYR A 198 -2.47 -8.95 -1.57
CA TYR A 198 -1.95 -7.77 -0.92
C TYR A 198 -0.49 -7.96 -0.53
N CYS A 199 0.30 -6.89 -0.73
CA CYS A 199 1.64 -6.73 -0.17
C CYS A 199 1.71 -5.43 0.64
N SER A 200 2.38 -5.48 1.79
CA SER A 200 2.76 -4.26 2.53
C SER A 200 3.97 -3.53 1.95
N CYS A 201 4.52 -3.99 0.83
CA CYS A 201 5.60 -3.33 0.11
C CYS A 201 5.07 -2.14 -0.70
N THR A 202 5.86 -1.08 -0.80
CA THR A 202 5.48 0.15 -1.53
C THR A 202 5.34 -0.04 -3.05
N ALA A 203 5.80 -1.18 -3.58
CA ALA A 203 5.71 -1.50 -4.99
C ALA A 203 4.34 -2.07 -5.41
N GLY A 204 3.48 -2.45 -4.44
CA GLY A 204 2.24 -3.19 -4.70
C GLY A 204 2.52 -4.65 -4.99
#